data_AF-A0A662AXV9-F1
#
_entry.id   AF-A0A662AXV9-F1
#
_cell.length_a   1.000
_cell.length_b   1.000
_cell.length_c   1.000
_cell.angle_alpha   90.00
_cell.angle_beta   90.00
_cell.angle_gamma   90.00
#
_symmetry.space_group_name_H-M   'P 1'
#
loop_
_entity.id
_entity.type
_entity.pdbx_description
1 polymer ?
#
loop_
_entity_poly.entity_id
_entity_poly.type
_entity_poly.pdbx_seq_one_letter_code
_entity_poly.pdbx_strand_id
1 'polypeptide(L)'
;MATIRFKALQELFSRQALPVKYPSFRASDYFGIDVFNRGKMKKYLSKEAFKSVEKAMQLGTGIDRKVADQVAAGMKEWAISRGATHYTHWFHPLTDATAEKHDAFFEITPDGETFESFDGKLLAQQEPDA
;
A
#
# COMPACT_ATOMS: atom_id res chain seq x y z
N MET A 1 5.87 -40.50 13.18
CA MET A 1 6.43 -39.57 12.16
C MET A 1 6.21 -40.06 10.72
N ALA A 2 6.40 -41.35 10.38
CA ALA A 2 6.24 -41.85 9.00
C ALA A 2 4.82 -41.69 8.40
N THR A 3 3.77 -41.80 9.22
CA THR A 3 2.36 -41.71 8.79
C THR A 3 1.93 -40.34 8.26
N ILE A 4 2.51 -39.24 8.76
CA ILE A 4 2.20 -37.89 8.27
C ILE A 4 2.72 -37.70 6.84
N ARG A 5 3.92 -38.22 6.56
CA ARG A 5 4.52 -38.19 5.22
C ARG A 5 3.64 -38.90 4.19
N PHE A 6 3.17 -40.10 4.50
CA PHE A 6 2.32 -40.87 3.59
C PHE A 6 0.94 -40.23 3.38
N LYS A 7 0.36 -39.62 4.42
CA LYS A 7 -0.89 -38.83 4.28
C LYS A 7 -0.70 -37.60 3.38
N ALA A 8 0.39 -36.85 3.55
CA ALA A 8 0.70 -35.70 2.70
C ALA A 8 0.90 -36.11 1.23
N LEU A 9 1.54 -37.25 0.98
CA LEU A 9 1.69 -37.80 -0.38
C LEU A 9 0.33 -38.19 -0.98
N GLN A 10 -0.55 -38.84 -0.22
CA GLN A 10 -1.91 -39.15 -0.66
C GLN A 10 -2.72 -37.89 -0.99
N GLU A 11 -2.60 -36.85 -0.18
CA GLU A 11 -3.28 -35.57 -0.42
C GLU A 11 -2.74 -34.85 -1.66
N LEU A 12 -1.43 -34.93 -1.93
CA LEU A 12 -0.83 -34.35 -3.14
C LEU A 12 -1.47 -34.94 -4.41
N PHE A 13 -1.73 -36.26 -4.43
CA PHE A 13 -2.34 -36.94 -5.58
C PHE A 13 -3.78 -36.50 -5.87
N SER A 14 -4.49 -35.90 -4.91
CA SER A 14 -5.84 -35.38 -5.12
C SER A 14 -5.87 -33.88 -5.48
N ARG A 15 -4.74 -33.16 -5.42
CA ARG A 15 -4.69 -31.73 -5.73
C ARG A 15 -4.77 -31.48 -7.22
N GLN A 16 -5.70 -30.62 -7.62
CA GLN A 16 -5.79 -30.09 -8.97
C GLN A 16 -5.29 -28.64 -9.01
N ALA A 17 -4.64 -28.27 -10.12
CA ALA A 17 -4.21 -26.89 -10.33
C ALA A 17 -5.43 -25.96 -10.36
N LEU A 18 -5.39 -24.88 -9.58
CA LEU A 18 -6.46 -23.88 -9.59
C LEU A 18 -6.43 -23.12 -10.92
N PRO A 19 -7.57 -22.99 -11.64
CA PRO A 19 -7.61 -22.19 -12.85
C PRO A 19 -7.43 -20.71 -12.50
N VAL A 20 -6.45 -20.05 -13.14
CA VAL A 20 -6.20 -18.62 -12.98
C VAL A 20 -7.06 -17.84 -13.98
N LYS A 21 -7.88 -16.92 -13.48
CA LYS A 21 -8.64 -15.98 -14.33
C LYS A 21 -7.87 -14.66 -14.43
N TYR A 22 -7.45 -14.32 -15.64
CA TYR A 22 -6.80 -13.04 -15.89
C TYR A 22 -7.84 -11.91 -15.97
N PRO A 23 -7.57 -10.71 -15.41
CA PRO A 23 -8.51 -9.58 -15.48
C PRO A 23 -8.78 -9.10 -16.91
N SER A 24 -7.79 -9.18 -17.80
CA SER A 24 -7.89 -8.86 -19.23
C SER A 24 -6.98 -9.78 -20.04
N PHE A 25 -7.21 -9.86 -21.35
CA PHE A 25 -6.33 -10.54 -22.30
C PHE A 25 -4.96 -9.85 -22.41
N ARG A 26 -4.92 -8.51 -22.36
CA ARG A 26 -3.66 -7.76 -22.45
C ARG A 26 -3.14 -7.41 -21.06
N ALA A 27 -1.90 -7.80 -20.78
CA ALA A 27 -1.23 -7.49 -19.52
C ALA A 27 -1.14 -5.98 -19.26
N SER A 28 -1.00 -5.17 -20.31
CA SER A 28 -0.96 -3.71 -20.21
C SER A 28 -2.19 -3.09 -19.55
N ASP A 29 -3.35 -3.75 -19.66
CA ASP A 29 -4.62 -3.20 -19.16
C ASP A 29 -4.70 -3.26 -17.65
N TYR A 30 -4.02 -4.24 -17.03
CA TYR A 30 -4.01 -4.43 -15.58
C TYR A 30 -2.62 -4.31 -14.93
N PHE A 31 -1.59 -3.99 -15.70
CA PHE A 31 -0.27 -3.76 -15.14
C PHE A 31 -0.25 -2.48 -14.29
N GLY A 32 0.10 -2.62 -13.01
CA GLY A 32 0.21 -1.51 -12.08
C GLY A 32 -1.11 -0.80 -11.78
N ILE A 33 -2.26 -1.48 -11.85
CA ILE A 33 -3.56 -0.87 -11.47
C ILE A 33 -3.56 -0.48 -9.99
N ASP A 34 -2.97 -1.32 -9.15
CA ASP A 34 -2.89 -1.17 -7.70
C ASP A 34 -1.60 -0.48 -7.25
N VAL A 35 -1.03 0.35 -8.13
CA VAL A 35 0.15 1.17 -7.83
C VAL A 35 -0.20 2.63 -8.02
N PHE A 36 0.03 3.44 -6.99
CA PHE A 36 -0.10 4.90 -7.04
C PHE A 36 1.04 5.53 -7.85
N ASN A 37 1.04 5.26 -9.16
CA ASN A 37 2.09 5.69 -10.07
C ASN A 37 1.90 7.16 -10.52
N ARG A 38 2.84 7.69 -11.31
CA ARG A 38 2.79 9.07 -11.83
C ARG A 38 1.46 9.45 -12.50
N GLY A 39 0.84 8.51 -13.22
CA GLY A 39 -0.47 8.75 -13.86
C GLY A 39 -1.58 8.96 -12.83
N LYS A 40 -1.59 8.16 -11.75
CA LYS A 40 -2.53 8.33 -10.64
C LYS A 40 -2.19 9.60 -9.85
N MET A 41 -0.91 9.85 -9.55
CA MET A 41 -0.48 11.08 -8.89
C MET A 41 -0.97 12.34 -9.63
N LYS A 42 -0.90 12.39 -10.96
CA LYS A 42 -1.44 13.52 -11.74
C LYS A 42 -2.95 13.71 -11.60
N LYS A 43 -3.70 12.64 -11.33
CA LYS A 43 -5.16 12.66 -11.18
C LYS A 43 -5.59 13.04 -9.76
N TYR A 44 -4.87 12.54 -8.74
CA TYR A 44 -5.27 12.64 -7.34
C TYR A 44 -4.50 13.70 -6.54
N LEU A 45 -3.38 14.21 -7.05
CA LEU A 45 -2.60 15.25 -6.37
C LEU A 45 -2.86 16.63 -6.98
N SER A 46 -2.70 17.66 -6.14
CA SER A 46 -2.60 19.03 -6.62
C SER A 46 -1.41 19.18 -7.57
N LYS A 47 -1.47 20.17 -8.47
CA LYS A 47 -0.36 20.46 -9.41
C LYS A 47 0.95 20.76 -8.68
N GLU A 48 0.86 21.40 -7.52
CA GLU A 48 2.00 21.71 -6.66
C GLU A 48 2.58 20.45 -6.02
N ALA A 49 1.73 19.63 -5.40
CA ALA A 49 2.16 18.38 -4.76
C ALA A 49 2.78 17.41 -5.76
N PHE A 50 2.17 17.24 -6.94
CA PHE A 50 2.72 16.40 -8.00
C PHE A 50 4.14 16.83 -8.41
N LYS A 51 4.34 18.13 -8.65
CA LYS A 51 5.66 18.67 -9.04
C LYS A 51 6.69 18.51 -7.92
N SER A 52 6.28 18.70 -6.67
CA SER A 52 7.15 18.55 -5.52
C SER A 52 7.62 17.11 -5.35
N VAL A 53 6.71 16.13 -5.45
CA VAL A 53 7.06 14.71 -5.41
C VAL A 53 7.97 14.33 -6.58
N GLU A 54 7.67 14.79 -7.79
CA GLU A 54 8.49 14.51 -8.97
C GLU A 54 9.91 15.07 -8.82
N LYS A 55 10.04 16.29 -8.29
CA LYS A 55 11.33 16.92 -7.99
C LYS A 55 12.09 16.15 -6.90
N ALA A 56 11.41 15.76 -5.82
CA ALA A 56 11.99 14.96 -4.74
C ALA A 56 12.53 13.62 -5.25
N MET A 57 11.79 12.93 -6.11
CA MET A 57 12.22 11.68 -6.75
C MET A 57 13.45 11.85 -7.66
N GLN A 58 13.57 12.98 -8.35
CA GLN A 58 14.68 13.24 -9.28
C GLN A 58 15.95 13.72 -8.58
N LEU A 59 15.80 14.56 -7.54
CA LEU A 59 16.91 15.23 -6.86
C LEU A 59 17.31 14.56 -5.54
N GLY A 60 16.54 13.58 -5.05
CA GLY A 60 16.75 12.96 -3.75
C GLY A 60 16.52 13.92 -2.58
N THR A 61 15.69 14.96 -2.76
CA THR A 61 15.38 15.93 -1.70
C THR A 61 14.19 15.48 -0.87
N GLY A 62 14.10 15.96 0.38
CA GLY A 62 12.92 15.77 1.22
C GLY A 62 11.66 16.44 0.66
N ILE A 63 10.50 16.00 1.13
CA ILE A 63 9.20 16.61 0.84
C ILE A 63 8.80 17.50 2.02
N ASP A 64 8.40 18.73 1.75
CA ASP A 64 7.89 19.65 2.78
C ASP A 64 6.63 19.09 3.45
N ARG A 65 6.49 19.29 4.76
CA ARG A 65 5.36 18.77 5.54
C ARG A 65 4.00 19.18 4.98
N LYS A 66 3.85 20.43 4.53
CA LYS A 66 2.58 20.90 3.93
C LYS A 66 2.25 20.15 2.64
N VAL A 67 3.26 19.79 1.87
CA VAL A 67 3.10 18.97 0.67
C VAL A 67 2.80 17.53 1.04
N ALA A 68 3.43 16.99 2.09
CA ALA A 68 3.18 15.63 2.57
C ALA A 68 1.71 15.42 2.94
N ASP A 69 1.05 16.38 3.59
CA ASP A 69 -0.38 16.31 3.91
C ASP A 69 -1.25 16.24 2.64
N GLN A 70 -0.92 17.03 1.62
CA GLN A 70 -1.62 16.98 0.33
C GLN A 70 -1.40 15.63 -0.39
N VAL A 71 -0.18 15.09 -0.30
CA VAL A 71 0.16 13.78 -0.87
C VAL A 71 -0.60 12.67 -0.15
N ALA A 72 -0.64 12.71 1.18
CA ALA A 72 -1.38 11.73 2.00
C ALA A 72 -2.87 11.75 1.67
N ALA A 73 -3.49 12.93 1.58
CA ALA A 73 -4.90 13.06 1.23
C ALA A 73 -5.23 12.43 -0.13
N GLY A 74 -4.45 12.75 -1.18
CA GLY A 74 -4.68 12.19 -2.52
C GLY A 74 -4.36 10.70 -2.62
N MET A 75 -3.36 10.22 -1.87
CA MET A 75 -3.01 8.79 -1.81
C MET A 75 -4.10 7.99 -1.11
N LYS A 76 -4.66 8.51 -0.01
CA LYS A 76 -5.81 7.93 0.70
C LYS A 76 -7.04 7.85 -0.20
N GLU A 77 -7.40 8.95 -0.87
CA GLU A 77 -8.55 8.96 -1.77
C GLU A 77 -8.41 7.93 -2.89
N TRP A 78 -7.22 7.82 -3.49
CA TRP A 78 -6.94 6.78 -4.47
C TRP A 78 -7.06 5.38 -3.86
N ALA A 79 -6.45 5.12 -2.69
CA ALA A 79 -6.47 3.81 -2.05
C ALA A 79 -7.89 3.37 -1.67
N ILE A 80 -8.69 4.27 -1.09
CA ILE A 80 -10.11 4.02 -0.77
C ILE A 80 -10.91 3.75 -2.05
N SER A 81 -10.64 4.47 -3.15
CA SER A 81 -11.28 4.19 -4.45
C SER A 81 -10.95 2.80 -5.02
N ARG A 82 -9.90 2.15 -4.50
CA ARG A 82 -9.50 0.76 -4.79
C ARG A 82 -10.01 -0.24 -3.75
N GLY A 83 -10.73 0.21 -2.72
CA GLY A 83 -11.26 -0.63 -1.64
C GLY A 83 -10.30 -0.86 -0.48
N ALA A 84 -9.21 -0.10 -0.39
CA ALA A 84 -8.30 -0.19 0.76
C ALA A 84 -8.96 0.42 2.02
N THR A 85 -8.83 -0.28 3.14
CA THR A 85 -9.34 0.15 4.47
C THR A 85 -8.22 0.43 5.47
N HIS A 86 -7.01 -0.05 5.18
CA HIS A 86 -5.83 0.04 6.03
C HIS A 86 -4.62 0.51 5.22
N TYR A 87 -3.61 1.02 5.93
CA TYR A 87 -2.29 1.31 5.41
C TYR A 87 -1.22 0.64 6.28
N THR A 88 -0.01 0.54 5.74
CA THR A 88 1.16 0.01 6.43
C THR A 88 2.43 0.69 5.90
N HIS A 89 3.44 0.83 6.75
CA HIS A 89 4.80 1.13 6.32
C HIS A 89 5.49 -0.17 5.94
N TRP A 90 5.55 -0.44 4.64
CA TRP A 90 6.17 -1.66 4.14
C TRP A 90 7.69 -1.48 4.02
N PHE A 91 8.45 -2.25 4.79
CA PHE A 91 9.92 -2.29 4.77
C PHE A 91 10.43 -3.70 5.10
N HIS A 92 11.71 -3.97 4.79
CA HIS A 92 12.38 -5.22 5.17
C HIS A 92 13.28 -4.96 6.38
N PRO A 93 12.96 -5.47 7.58
CA PRO A 93 13.82 -5.32 8.74
C PRO A 93 15.07 -6.21 8.61
N LEU A 94 16.16 -5.84 9.28
CA LEU A 94 17.41 -6.62 9.33
C LEU A 94 17.35 -7.82 10.30
N THR A 95 16.15 -8.21 10.74
CA THR A 95 15.92 -9.22 11.79
C THR A 95 15.53 -10.59 11.23
N ASP A 96 15.56 -10.79 9.90
CA ASP A 96 15.09 -12.00 9.20
C ASP A 96 13.63 -12.40 9.50
N ALA A 97 12.87 -11.55 10.21
CA ALA A 97 11.46 -11.74 10.55
C ALA A 97 10.59 -10.72 9.81
N THR A 98 9.34 -11.07 9.52
CA THR A 98 8.36 -10.16 8.91
C THR A 98 7.75 -9.26 9.99
N ALA A 99 7.95 -7.94 9.87
CA ALA A 99 7.22 -6.95 10.65
C ALA A 99 6.02 -6.46 9.83
N GLU A 100 4.80 -6.78 10.27
CA GLU A 100 3.57 -6.34 9.63
C GLU A 100 2.73 -5.56 10.65
N LYS A 101 2.34 -4.34 10.31
CA LYS A 101 1.41 -3.51 11.09
C LYS A 101 0.36 -2.93 10.16
N HIS A 102 -0.92 -3.12 10.48
CA HIS A 102 -2.04 -2.65 9.66
C HIS A 102 -2.80 -1.61 10.47
N ASP A 103 -2.68 -0.34 10.08
CA ASP A 103 -3.40 0.76 10.70
C ASP A 103 -4.60 1.14 9.81
N ALA A 104 -5.79 1.28 10.40
CA ALA A 104 -6.98 1.68 9.65
C ALA A 104 -6.93 3.17 9.29
N PHE A 105 -7.57 3.57 8.19
CA PHE A 105 -7.78 4.99 7.90
C PHE A 105 -8.78 5.64 8.86
N PHE A 106 -9.57 4.86 9.59
CA PHE A 106 -10.67 5.33 10.42
C PHE A 106 -10.18 6.02 11.70
N GLU A 107 -10.69 7.22 11.97
CA GLU A 107 -10.50 7.98 13.20
C GLU A 107 -11.86 8.35 13.83
N ILE A 108 -11.89 8.48 15.16
CA ILE A 108 -13.06 8.91 15.93
C ILE A 108 -12.77 10.30 16.53
N THR A 109 -13.64 11.27 16.30
CA THR A 109 -13.55 12.59 16.93
C THR A 109 -13.96 12.53 18.41
N PRO A 110 -13.55 13.50 19.25
CA PRO A 110 -14.03 13.60 20.63
C PRO A 110 -15.56 13.63 20.76
N ASP A 111 -16.24 14.12 19.72
CA ASP A 111 -17.71 14.23 19.66
C ASP A 111 -18.38 12.91 19.21
N GLY A 112 -17.61 11.87 18.92
CA GLY A 112 -18.09 10.54 18.53
C GLY A 112 -18.36 10.37 17.03
N GLU A 113 -18.05 11.37 16.21
CA GLU A 113 -18.13 11.26 14.75
C GLU A 113 -16.94 10.51 14.18
N THR A 114 -17.14 9.89 13.01
CA THR A 114 -16.15 9.02 12.38
C THR A 114 -15.76 9.53 11.01
N PHE A 115 -14.47 9.50 10.69
CA PHE A 115 -13.99 9.90 9.38
C PHE A 115 -12.73 9.13 9.00
N GLU A 116 -12.46 8.99 7.70
CA GLU A 116 -11.20 8.43 7.21
C GLU A 116 -10.14 9.53 7.08
N SER A 117 -9.00 9.33 7.73
CA SER A 117 -7.84 10.20 7.75
C SER A 117 -6.57 9.47 7.32
N PHE A 118 -5.65 10.21 6.74
CA PHE A 118 -4.29 9.75 6.50
C PHE A 118 -3.38 10.97 6.51
N ASP A 119 -2.54 11.08 7.54
CA ASP A 119 -1.75 12.26 7.87
C ASP A 119 -0.39 12.23 7.16
N GLY A 120 0.07 13.37 6.64
CA GLY A 120 1.37 13.50 6.00
C GLY A 120 2.54 13.17 6.92
N LYS A 121 2.37 13.27 8.25
CA LYS A 121 3.36 12.85 9.25
C LYS A 121 3.72 11.36 9.16
N LEU A 122 2.84 10.54 8.59
CA LEU A 122 3.07 9.12 8.36
C LEU A 122 3.93 8.89 7.11
N LEU A 123 4.02 9.87 6.20
CA LEU A 123 4.88 9.79 5.02
C LEU A 123 6.29 10.34 5.29
N ALA A 124 6.46 11.13 6.34
CA ALA A 124 7.75 11.61 6.77
C ALA A 124 8.58 10.45 7.34
N GLN A 125 9.90 10.52 7.14
CA GLN A 125 10.84 9.61 7.77
C GLN A 125 10.68 9.73 9.29
N GLN A 126 10.02 8.73 9.90
CA GLN A 126 10.01 8.59 11.34
C GLN A 126 11.32 7.95 11.80
N GLU A 127 11.67 8.15 13.06
CA GLU A 127 12.83 7.50 13.65
C GLU A 127 12.76 5.98 13.43
N PRO A 128 13.89 5.32 13.17
CA PRO A 128 13.91 3.87 13.04
C PRO A 128 13.46 3.28 14.38
N ASP A 129 12.25 2.73 14.42
CA ASP A 129 11.71 1.95 15.54
C ASP A 129 12.28 0.51 15.52
N ALA A 130 13.52 0.37 15.03
CA ALA A 130 14.25 -0.87 14.79
C ALA A 130 15.70 -0.74 15.24
#